data_AF-A0A224XQZ1-F1
#
_entry.id   AF-A0A224XQZ1-F1
#
_cell.length_a   1.000
_cell.length_b   1.000
_cell.length_c   1.000
_cell.angle_alpha   90.00
_cell.angle_beta   90.00
_cell.angle_gamma   90.00
#
_symmetry.space_group_name_H-M   'P 1'
#
loop_
_entity.id
_entity.type
_entity.pdbx_description
1 polymer ?
#
loop_
_entity_poly.entity_id
_entity_poly.type
_entity_poly.pdbx_seq_one_letter_code
_entity_poly.pdbx_strand_id
1 'polypeptide(L)'
;MKWHSTVLLVTFFISPNRINTWHSGFGNSVMSFYLKICNSIFNKNNIIVGSGLRSCNKAWYSTKVPADDSEIPKNVIQHLHSASSQVENGIIYDKKPFKMKLVPNKTYSWCLCGHSKNQPLCDGSHKNTYIQIKQKPVRFKVSEEKDYWLCNCKQTSNRPFCDGTHKREDIQAKR
;
A
#
# COMPACT_ATOMS: atom_id res chain seq x y z
N MET A 1 39.32 -36.03 -32.02
CA MET A 1 40.63 -35.38 -31.78
C MET A 1 40.62 -34.79 -30.38
N LYS A 2 41.73 -34.84 -29.64
CA LYS A 2 41.89 -34.18 -28.33
C LYS A 2 42.86 -33.00 -28.49
N TRP A 3 42.66 -31.92 -27.74
CA TRP A 3 43.68 -30.91 -27.48
C TRP A 3 43.69 -30.59 -25.98
N HIS A 4 44.87 -30.31 -25.44
CA HIS A 4 45.13 -30.21 -24.00
C HIS A 4 45.32 -28.76 -23.55
N SER A 5 45.09 -28.53 -22.25
CA SER A 5 45.48 -27.30 -21.57
C SER A 5 47.00 -27.10 -21.54
N THR A 6 47.45 -25.85 -21.54
CA THR A 6 48.70 -25.45 -20.86
C THR A 6 48.50 -24.05 -20.28
N VAL A 7 48.92 -23.88 -19.01
CA VAL A 7 48.96 -22.59 -18.32
C VAL A 7 50.43 -22.29 -18.02
N LEU A 8 50.84 -21.04 -18.18
CA LEU A 8 52.18 -20.60 -17.75
C LEU A 8 52.08 -19.18 -17.17
N LEU A 9 52.57 -19.02 -15.95
CA LEU A 9 52.68 -17.71 -15.29
C LEU A 9 53.99 -17.03 -15.71
N VAL A 10 53.98 -15.70 -15.72
CA VAL A 10 55.17 -14.89 -15.45
C VAL A 10 54.83 -13.94 -14.31
N THR A 11 55.62 -13.99 -13.25
CA THR A 11 55.49 -13.14 -12.05
C THR A 11 56.34 -11.88 -12.20
N PHE A 12 55.89 -10.77 -11.62
CA PHE A 12 56.74 -9.61 -11.36
C PHE A 12 56.59 -9.15 -9.91
N PHE A 13 57.69 -8.63 -9.36
CA PHE A 13 57.92 -8.51 -7.92
C PHE A 13 57.33 -7.24 -7.30
N ILE A 14 57.04 -7.33 -6.00
CA ILE A 14 56.61 -6.22 -5.14
C ILE A 14 57.83 -5.64 -4.42
N SER A 15 57.87 -4.32 -4.26
CA SER A 15 58.63 -3.67 -3.16
C SER A 15 58.02 -2.31 -2.78
N PRO A 16 58.22 -1.84 -1.53
CA PRO A 16 57.11 -1.22 -0.80
C PRO A 16 57.41 0.17 -0.22
N ASN A 17 56.35 0.88 0.20
CA ASN A 17 56.21 1.88 1.27
C ASN A 17 54.84 2.59 1.08
N ARG A 18 54.10 3.07 2.09
CA ARG A 18 54.30 3.06 3.55
C ARG A 18 52.95 2.99 4.28
N ILE A 19 52.90 2.12 5.28
CA ILE A 19 52.10 2.13 6.52
C ILE A 19 51.13 3.31 6.72
N ASN A 20 49.86 2.99 7.03
CA ASN A 20 49.22 3.49 8.26
C ASN A 20 48.24 2.46 8.85
N THR A 21 48.26 2.35 10.18
CA THR A 21 47.66 1.29 11.00
C THR A 21 46.36 1.78 11.68
N TRP A 22 45.31 0.95 11.93
CA TRP A 22 45.15 -0.48 11.63
C TRP A 22 43.71 -0.83 11.12
N HIS A 23 42.77 -1.55 11.75
CA HIS A 23 42.69 -2.30 13.01
C HIS A 23 41.63 -3.43 12.93
N SER A 24 41.62 -4.34 13.92
CA SER A 24 40.62 -5.39 14.12
C SER A 24 39.32 -4.88 14.77
N GLY A 25 38.18 -5.58 14.66
CA GLY A 25 37.92 -6.80 13.88
C GLY A 25 36.84 -7.71 14.49
N PHE A 26 36.55 -8.81 13.77
CA PHE A 26 35.69 -9.96 14.13
C PHE A 26 35.85 -10.44 15.59
N GLY A 27 34.84 -11.05 16.24
CA GLY A 27 33.50 -11.44 15.79
C GLY A 27 33.17 -12.89 16.12
N ASN A 28 31.89 -13.16 16.45
CA ASN A 28 31.28 -14.47 16.71
C ASN A 28 31.74 -15.25 17.97
N SER A 29 31.02 -16.34 18.20
CA SER A 29 31.19 -17.41 19.19
C SER A 29 30.49 -17.26 20.55
N VAL A 30 29.89 -18.38 20.94
CA VAL A 30 29.03 -18.61 22.10
C VAL A 30 29.79 -18.57 23.43
N MET A 31 29.16 -18.03 24.48
CA MET A 31 29.18 -18.69 25.78
C MET A 31 28.00 -18.29 26.67
N SER A 32 27.50 -19.26 27.43
CA SER A 32 26.60 -19.08 28.57
C SER A 32 27.42 -18.93 29.86
N PHE A 33 26.75 -18.67 31.00
CA PHE A 33 27.30 -18.56 32.36
C PHE A 33 28.20 -17.33 32.64
N TYR A 34 28.38 -16.83 33.87
CA TYR A 34 27.81 -17.14 35.20
C TYR A 34 27.40 -15.77 35.83
N LEU A 35 26.11 -15.50 36.09
CA LEU A 35 25.46 -15.61 37.42
C LEU A 35 26.04 -14.72 38.55
N LYS A 36 25.21 -13.85 39.13
CA LYS A 36 25.37 -13.37 40.53
C LYS A 36 23.99 -13.13 41.18
N ILE A 37 23.82 -13.65 42.40
CA ILE A 37 22.54 -13.74 43.14
C ILE A 37 22.51 -12.75 44.31
N CYS A 38 21.34 -12.15 44.55
CA CYS A 38 20.65 -12.03 45.86
C CYS A 38 19.22 -11.52 45.56
N ASN A 39 18.13 -12.21 45.91
CA ASN A 39 17.58 -12.50 47.25
C ASN A 39 17.29 -11.21 48.05
N SER A 40 16.10 -10.94 48.60
CA SER A 40 14.84 -11.70 48.74
C SER A 40 13.66 -10.67 48.78
N ILE A 41 12.34 -10.92 48.76
CA ILE A 41 11.46 -11.77 49.61
C ILE A 41 10.08 -11.99 48.91
N PHE A 42 9.50 -13.18 49.11
CA PHE A 42 8.08 -13.63 49.16
C PHE A 42 6.91 -12.60 49.02
N ASN A 43 5.68 -12.91 48.57
CA ASN A 43 5.02 -14.22 48.33
C ASN A 43 3.84 -14.19 47.30
N LYS A 44 3.34 -15.39 47.01
CA LYS A 44 2.15 -15.86 46.25
C LYS A 44 0.83 -15.06 46.33
N ASN A 45 0.15 -15.04 45.17
CA ASN A 45 -1.24 -15.41 44.84
C ASN A 45 -2.45 -15.06 45.75
N ASN A 46 -3.58 -14.84 45.05
CA ASN A 46 -4.99 -14.90 45.45
C ASN A 46 -5.65 -13.68 46.11
N ILE A 47 -6.61 -13.12 45.35
CA ILE A 47 -8.01 -12.79 45.71
C ILE A 47 -8.34 -12.71 47.22
N ILE A 48 -8.81 -11.55 47.68
CA ILE A 48 -10.06 -11.35 48.47
C ILE A 48 -10.36 -9.84 48.61
N VAL A 49 -11.59 -9.51 49.01
CA VAL A 49 -12.24 -8.17 48.96
C VAL A 49 -11.66 -7.11 49.91
N GLY A 50 -11.96 -5.82 49.64
CA GLY A 50 -12.44 -4.93 50.71
C GLY A 50 -11.85 -3.51 50.82
N SER A 51 -12.69 -2.50 50.52
CA SER A 51 -12.67 -1.12 51.10
C SER A 51 -11.45 -0.20 50.85
N GLY A 52 -11.64 1.11 51.10
CA GLY A 52 -10.52 2.03 51.38
C GLY A 52 -10.02 2.96 50.25
N LEU A 53 -10.84 3.97 49.91
CA LEU A 53 -10.45 5.30 49.37
C LEU A 53 -9.01 5.49 48.84
N ARG A 54 -8.87 5.75 47.53
CA ARG A 54 -7.76 6.56 46.99
C ARG A 54 -8.17 7.26 45.69
N SER A 55 -7.62 8.45 45.44
CA SER A 55 -8.09 9.35 44.38
C SER A 55 -8.00 8.72 42.99
N CYS A 56 -9.14 8.59 42.31
CA CYS A 56 -9.18 8.25 40.90
C CYS A 56 -8.94 9.53 40.09
N ASN A 57 -7.67 9.82 39.79
CA ASN A 57 -7.28 10.91 38.92
C ASN A 57 -7.90 10.69 37.53
N LYS A 58 -8.99 11.39 37.24
CA LYS A 58 -9.61 11.40 35.91
C LYS A 58 -8.67 12.07 34.92
N ALA A 59 -7.79 11.27 34.33
CA ALA A 59 -7.05 11.67 33.14
C ALA A 59 -8.05 11.90 32.01
N TRP A 60 -8.44 13.16 31.81
CA TRP A 60 -9.17 13.60 30.61
C TRP A 60 -8.21 13.54 29.41
N TYR A 61 -7.95 12.33 28.91
CA TYR A 61 -7.34 12.16 27.60
C TYR A 61 -8.36 12.64 26.56
N SER A 62 -8.10 13.82 25.99
CA SER A 62 -8.93 14.36 24.92
C SER A 62 -8.77 13.46 23.69
N THR A 63 -9.79 12.64 23.39
CA THR A 63 -9.83 11.73 22.23
C THR A 63 -9.98 12.44 20.88
N LYS A 64 -9.62 13.73 20.81
CA LYS A 64 -9.50 14.48 19.55
C LYS A 64 -8.22 14.06 18.84
N VAL A 65 -8.29 12.94 18.13
CA VAL A 65 -7.40 12.62 17.02
C VAL A 65 -7.36 13.85 16.08
N PRO A 66 -6.18 14.34 15.65
CA PRO A 66 -6.11 15.40 14.66
C PRO A 66 -6.77 14.96 13.35
N ALA A 67 -7.70 15.76 12.85
CA ALA A 67 -8.48 15.44 11.65
C ALA A 67 -7.65 15.65 10.37
N ASP A 68 -6.76 14.71 10.08
CA ASP A 68 -6.23 14.42 8.73
C ASP A 68 -6.79 13.08 8.22
N ASP A 69 -8.08 12.83 8.52
CA ASP A 69 -8.82 11.68 8.03
C ASP A 69 -8.98 11.81 6.50
N SER A 70 -8.04 11.19 5.80
CA SER A 70 -7.98 11.08 4.33
C SER A 70 -9.09 10.18 3.77
N GLU A 71 -10.36 10.50 4.08
CA GLU A 71 -11.53 9.78 3.60
C GLU A 71 -11.58 9.79 2.07
N ILE A 72 -11.50 8.61 1.47
CA ILE A 72 -11.67 8.46 0.02
C ILE A 72 -13.11 8.90 -0.32
N PRO A 73 -13.30 9.89 -1.21
CA PRO A 73 -14.62 10.41 -1.51
C PRO A 73 -15.56 9.31 -2.03
N LYS A 74 -16.85 9.45 -1.71
CA LYS A 74 -17.92 8.49 -2.03
C LYS A 74 -18.83 9.07 -3.10
N ASN A 75 -19.41 8.22 -3.95
CA ASN A 75 -20.31 8.65 -5.02
C ASN A 75 -21.71 8.95 -4.44
N VAL A 76 -22.12 10.23 -4.46
CA VAL A 76 -23.40 10.65 -3.85
C VAL A 76 -24.65 10.01 -4.49
N ILE A 77 -24.55 9.48 -5.71
CA ILE A 77 -25.62 8.74 -6.41
C ILE A 77 -25.38 7.22 -6.50
N GLN A 78 -24.48 6.65 -5.69
CA GLN A 78 -24.14 5.22 -5.71
C GLN A 78 -25.38 4.33 -5.52
N HIS A 79 -26.22 4.67 -4.54
CA HIS A 79 -27.45 3.93 -4.21
C HIS A 79 -28.50 3.93 -5.34
N LEU A 80 -28.44 4.89 -6.27
CA LEU A 80 -29.35 4.98 -7.42
C LEU A 80 -28.90 4.12 -8.62
N HIS A 81 -27.69 3.57 -8.60
CA HIS A 81 -27.03 3.02 -9.79
C HIS A 81 -26.29 1.71 -9.52
N SER A 82 -26.95 0.58 -9.79
CA SER A 82 -26.38 -0.78 -9.70
C SER A 82 -25.08 -1.02 -10.49
N ALA A 83 -24.75 -0.14 -11.44
CA ALA A 83 -23.45 -0.13 -12.12
C ALA A 83 -22.24 0.02 -11.16
N SER A 84 -22.43 0.62 -9.98
CA SER A 84 -21.37 0.64 -8.96
C SER A 84 -20.97 -0.76 -8.49
N SER A 85 -21.94 -1.67 -8.41
CA SER A 85 -21.82 -2.97 -7.74
C SER A 85 -21.61 -4.15 -8.71
N GLN A 86 -21.11 -3.90 -9.93
CA GLN A 86 -20.80 -4.99 -10.87
C GLN A 86 -19.66 -5.89 -10.35
N VAL A 87 -19.83 -7.21 -10.45
CA VAL A 87 -18.83 -8.18 -9.91
C VAL A 87 -17.52 -8.16 -10.73
N GLU A 88 -17.61 -8.15 -12.06
CA GLU A 88 -16.43 -8.14 -12.94
C GLU A 88 -15.82 -6.72 -13.06
N ASN A 89 -14.50 -6.61 -12.87
CA ASN A 89 -13.72 -5.43 -13.27
C ASN A 89 -13.42 -5.46 -14.78
N GLY A 90 -13.05 -4.31 -15.36
CA GLY A 90 -12.51 -4.23 -16.72
C GLY A 90 -10.99 -4.41 -16.79
N ILE A 91 -10.43 -4.24 -17.98
CA ILE A 91 -8.97 -4.31 -18.19
C ILE A 91 -8.28 -3.08 -17.56
N ILE A 92 -7.02 -3.27 -17.15
CA ILE A 92 -6.15 -2.17 -16.69
C ILE A 92 -5.84 -1.28 -17.89
N TYR A 93 -6.10 0.02 -17.78
CA TYR A 93 -5.68 1.01 -18.78
C TYR A 93 -4.36 1.68 -18.40
N ASP A 94 -4.26 2.14 -17.15
CA ASP A 94 -3.01 2.65 -16.55
C ASP A 94 -2.98 2.24 -15.07
N LYS A 95 -1.78 1.99 -14.55
CA LYS A 95 -1.52 1.73 -13.13
C LYS A 95 -1.51 3.02 -12.31
N LYS A 96 -1.36 4.19 -12.94
CA LYS A 96 -1.44 5.50 -12.27
C LYS A 96 -2.90 5.99 -12.17
N PRO A 97 -3.30 6.64 -11.05
CA PRO A 97 -4.59 7.31 -10.96
C PRO A 97 -4.60 8.61 -11.76
N PHE A 98 -5.77 9.01 -12.25
CA PHE A 98 -5.95 10.24 -13.01
C PHE A 98 -6.49 11.37 -12.13
N LYS A 99 -5.80 12.51 -12.09
CA LYS A 99 -6.25 13.71 -11.37
C LYS A 99 -7.20 14.52 -12.25
N MET A 100 -8.43 14.78 -11.79
CA MET A 100 -9.40 15.60 -12.53
C MET A 100 -10.17 16.52 -11.60
N LYS A 101 -10.27 17.81 -11.96
CA LYS A 101 -11.16 18.75 -11.30
C LYS A 101 -12.62 18.39 -11.63
N LEU A 102 -13.44 18.18 -10.61
CA LEU A 102 -14.86 17.87 -10.75
C LEU A 102 -15.71 19.01 -10.19
N VAL A 103 -16.81 19.31 -10.87
CA VAL A 103 -17.78 20.34 -10.49
C VAL A 103 -19.02 19.65 -9.89
N PRO A 104 -19.59 20.15 -8.78
CA PRO A 104 -20.78 19.57 -8.17
C PRO A 104 -21.99 19.62 -9.09
N ASN A 105 -23.02 18.82 -8.77
CA ASN A 105 -24.26 18.63 -9.53
C ASN A 105 -24.13 18.06 -10.96
N LYS A 106 -22.98 18.23 -11.63
CA LYS A 106 -22.68 17.66 -12.96
C LYS A 106 -22.51 16.13 -12.88
N THR A 107 -23.24 15.41 -13.73
CA THR A 107 -23.10 13.94 -13.84
C THR A 107 -21.91 13.57 -14.70
N TYR A 108 -21.03 12.73 -14.17
CA TYR A 108 -19.91 12.14 -14.90
C TYR A 108 -20.14 10.64 -15.10
N SER A 109 -19.56 10.07 -16.16
CA SER A 109 -19.62 8.62 -16.45
C SER A 109 -18.21 8.06 -16.53
N TRP A 110 -17.77 7.38 -15.46
CA TRP A 110 -16.45 6.76 -15.37
C TRP A 110 -16.41 5.45 -16.16
N CYS A 111 -15.32 5.21 -16.90
CA CYS A 111 -15.11 3.98 -17.64
C CYS A 111 -14.64 2.86 -16.68
N LEU A 112 -15.48 1.84 -16.47
CA LEU A 112 -15.09 0.59 -15.79
C LEU A 112 -14.39 -0.40 -16.73
N CYS A 113 -14.76 -0.45 -18.03
CA CYS A 113 -14.30 -1.51 -18.94
C CYS A 113 -12.82 -1.43 -19.35
N GLY A 114 -12.16 -0.27 -19.22
CA GLY A 114 -10.78 -0.04 -19.67
C GLY A 114 -10.64 0.36 -21.15
N HIS A 115 -11.57 -0.02 -22.02
CA HIS A 115 -11.50 0.21 -23.48
C HIS A 115 -11.84 1.63 -23.98
N SER A 116 -12.12 2.61 -23.09
CA SER A 116 -12.40 3.99 -23.51
C SER A 116 -11.13 4.67 -24.04
N LYS A 117 -11.26 5.50 -25.09
CA LYS A 117 -10.21 6.40 -25.57
C LYS A 117 -10.13 7.70 -24.78
N ASN A 118 -11.20 8.06 -24.06
CA ASN A 118 -11.32 9.31 -23.29
C ASN A 118 -11.19 9.06 -21.77
N GLN A 119 -10.16 8.31 -21.37
CA GLN A 119 -9.96 7.94 -19.95
C GLN A 119 -9.70 9.17 -19.07
N PRO A 120 -10.20 9.20 -17.82
CA PRO A 120 -10.84 8.10 -17.08
C PRO A 120 -12.35 7.96 -17.36
N LEU A 121 -12.91 8.77 -18.25
CA LEU A 121 -14.35 8.81 -18.58
C LEU A 121 -14.71 7.79 -19.67
N CYS A 122 -16.01 7.56 -19.83
CA CYS A 122 -16.57 6.68 -20.84
C CYS A 122 -16.94 7.44 -22.12
N ASP A 123 -16.34 7.02 -23.24
CA ASP A 123 -16.65 7.44 -24.61
C ASP A 123 -17.85 6.71 -25.24
N GLY A 124 -18.13 5.48 -24.79
CA GLY A 124 -19.14 4.59 -25.37
C GLY A 124 -18.58 3.26 -25.90
N SER A 125 -17.26 3.06 -25.92
CA SER A 125 -16.58 1.87 -26.46
C SER A 125 -17.00 0.55 -25.78
N HIS A 126 -17.58 0.60 -24.58
CA HIS A 126 -18.22 -0.56 -23.93
C HIS A 126 -19.43 -1.13 -24.68
N LYS A 127 -20.00 -0.41 -25.66
CA LYS A 127 -21.10 -0.88 -26.51
C LYS A 127 -20.61 -1.56 -27.80
N ASN A 128 -19.30 -1.75 -27.97
CA ASN A 128 -18.76 -2.31 -29.20
C ASN A 128 -19.11 -3.81 -29.34
N THR A 129 -20.03 -4.12 -30.25
CA THR A 129 -20.50 -5.48 -30.56
C THR A 129 -19.37 -6.46 -30.88
N TYR A 130 -18.28 -5.98 -31.50
CA TYR A 130 -17.13 -6.82 -31.88
C TYR A 130 -16.25 -7.23 -30.69
N ILE A 131 -16.36 -6.57 -29.52
CA ILE A 131 -15.52 -6.81 -28.34
C ILE A 131 -16.33 -7.45 -27.17
N GLN A 132 -17.67 -7.43 -27.25
CA GLN A 132 -18.59 -8.10 -26.30
C GLN A 132 -18.37 -7.74 -24.81
N ILE A 133 -18.12 -6.46 -24.53
CA ILE A 133 -17.84 -5.93 -23.19
C ILE A 133 -19.10 -5.97 -22.31
N LYS A 134 -19.03 -6.62 -21.14
CA LYS A 134 -20.15 -6.71 -20.17
C LYS A 134 -20.21 -5.51 -19.19
N GLN A 135 -19.08 -4.87 -18.96
CA GLN A 135 -18.88 -3.82 -17.96
C GLN A 135 -19.54 -2.51 -18.43
N LYS A 136 -20.39 -1.93 -17.58
CA LYS A 136 -21.13 -0.69 -17.83
C LYS A 136 -20.41 0.49 -17.14
N PRO A 137 -20.53 1.73 -17.66
CA PRO A 137 -19.91 2.88 -17.03
C PRO A 137 -20.61 3.24 -15.72
N VAL A 138 -19.82 3.60 -14.71
CA VAL A 138 -20.35 4.04 -13.41
C VAL A 138 -20.69 5.52 -13.50
N ARG A 139 -21.98 5.86 -13.36
CA ARG A 139 -22.42 7.25 -13.25
C ARG A 139 -22.19 7.76 -11.83
N PHE A 140 -21.66 8.97 -11.72
CA PHE A 140 -21.38 9.59 -10.43
C PHE A 140 -21.54 11.11 -10.45
N LYS A 141 -21.66 11.68 -9.25
CA LYS A 141 -21.63 13.12 -8.95
C LYS A 141 -20.73 13.35 -7.73
N VAL A 142 -20.32 14.61 -7.53
CA VAL A 142 -19.60 15.08 -6.33
C VAL A 142 -20.39 16.17 -5.61
N SER A 143 -20.10 16.34 -4.32
CA SER A 143 -20.67 17.39 -3.45
C SER A 143 -19.97 18.75 -3.59
N GLU A 144 -18.68 18.76 -3.91
CA GLU A 144 -17.79 19.92 -3.83
C GLU A 144 -16.99 20.11 -5.12
N GLU A 145 -16.59 21.34 -5.42
CA GLU A 145 -15.67 21.62 -6.53
C GLU A 145 -14.21 21.51 -6.07
N LYS A 146 -13.57 20.37 -6.38
CA LYS A 146 -12.15 20.14 -6.08
C LYS A 146 -11.52 19.16 -7.06
N ASP A 147 -10.23 18.92 -6.90
CA ASP A 147 -9.49 17.89 -7.61
C ASP A 147 -9.76 16.50 -7.00
N TYR A 148 -10.13 15.54 -7.84
CA TYR A 148 -10.37 14.16 -7.44
C TYR A 148 -9.43 13.19 -8.18
N TRP A 149 -8.98 12.16 -7.48
CA TRP A 149 -8.21 11.06 -8.06
C TRP A 149 -9.14 9.92 -8.49
N LEU A 150 -9.28 9.73 -9.80
CA LEU A 150 -10.09 8.67 -10.39
C LEU A 150 -9.25 7.44 -10.72
N CYS A 151 -9.84 6.26 -10.61
CA CYS A 151 -9.17 5.00 -10.85
C CYS A 151 -8.96 4.76 -12.36
N ASN A 152 -7.73 4.45 -12.77
CA ASN A 152 -7.41 4.08 -14.15
C ASN A 152 -7.04 2.59 -14.34
N CYS A 153 -6.68 1.88 -13.27
CA CYS A 153 -6.42 0.43 -13.33
C CYS A 153 -7.71 -0.41 -13.38
N LYS A 154 -8.86 0.23 -13.10
CA LYS A 154 -10.22 -0.34 -13.10
C LYS A 154 -10.50 -1.39 -12.02
N GLN A 155 -9.57 -1.60 -11.10
CA GLN A 155 -9.68 -2.58 -10.03
C GLN A 155 -10.14 -2.01 -8.67
N THR A 156 -10.41 -0.70 -8.59
CA THR A 156 -10.84 -0.04 -7.33
C THR A 156 -12.11 -0.67 -6.78
N SER A 157 -12.15 -0.82 -5.46
CA SER A 157 -13.35 -1.20 -4.72
C SER A 157 -14.27 0.01 -4.50
N ASN A 158 -13.71 1.20 -4.28
CA ASN A 158 -14.48 2.45 -4.15
C ASN A 158 -14.66 3.14 -5.52
N ARG A 159 -15.37 2.48 -6.45
CA ARG A 159 -15.63 3.02 -7.80
C ARG A 159 -16.42 4.34 -7.73
N PRO A 160 -16.01 5.41 -8.43
CA PRO A 160 -14.96 5.49 -9.45
C PRO A 160 -13.58 5.96 -8.95
N PHE A 161 -13.45 6.27 -7.66
CA PHE A 161 -12.28 6.94 -7.09
C PHE A 161 -11.11 5.98 -6.90
N CYS A 162 -9.91 6.53 -6.73
CA CYS A 162 -8.73 5.73 -6.41
C CYS A 162 -8.68 5.40 -4.91
N ASP A 163 -8.55 4.11 -4.62
CA ASP A 163 -8.47 3.50 -3.29
C ASP A 163 -7.05 2.96 -2.96
N GLY A 164 -6.08 3.22 -3.84
CA GLY A 164 -4.74 2.64 -3.74
C GLY A 164 -4.59 1.20 -4.25
N THR A 165 -5.67 0.50 -4.64
CA THR A 165 -5.62 -0.90 -5.14
C THR A 165 -4.64 -1.10 -6.29
N HIS A 166 -4.41 -0.04 -7.10
CA HIS A 166 -3.40 -0.04 -8.16
C HIS A 166 -1.96 -0.33 -7.71
N LYS A 167 -1.62 -0.12 -6.43
CA LYS A 167 -0.27 -0.36 -5.89
C LYS A 167 0.02 -1.84 -5.59
N ARG A 168 -0.99 -2.69 -5.54
CA ARG A 168 -0.83 -4.13 -5.23
C ARG A 168 0.00 -4.84 -6.31
N GLU A 169 0.79 -5.81 -5.87
CA GLU A 169 1.69 -6.59 -6.73
C GLU A 169 0.94 -7.32 -7.85
N ASP A 170 -0.24 -7.89 -7.58
CA ASP A 170 -1.08 -8.56 -8.59
C ASP A 170 -1.65 -7.62 -9.67
N ILE A 171 -1.57 -6.31 -9.46
CA ILE A 171 -1.95 -5.25 -10.41
C ILE A 171 -0.71 -4.65 -11.08
N GLN A 172 0.42 -4.59 -10.37
CA GLN A 172 1.71 -4.16 -10.92
C GLN A 172 2.34 -5.21 -11.85
N ALA A 173 2.16 -6.50 -11.58
CA ALA A 173 2.70 -7.60 -12.39
C ALA A 173 1.96 -7.82 -13.73
N LYS A 174 0.70 -7.36 -13.85
CA LYS A 174 -0.05 -7.41 -15.12
C LYS A 174 0.58 -6.43 -16.11
N ARG A 175 0.92 -6.90 -17.31
CA ARG A 175 1.57 -6.11 -18.37
C ARG A 175 0.57 -5.24 -19.11
#